data_AF-A0A952V0C3-F1
#
_entry.id   AF-A0A952V0C3-F1
#
_cell.length_a   1.000
_cell.length_b   1.000
_cell.length_c   1.000
_cell.angle_alpha   90.00
_cell.angle_beta   90.00
_cell.angle_gamma   90.00
#
_symmetry.space_group_name_H-M   'P 1'
#
loop_
_entity.id
_entity.type
_entity.pdbx_description
1 polymer ?
#
loop_
_entity_poly.entity_id
_entity_poly.type
_entity_poly.pdbx_seq_one_letter_code
_entity_poly.pdbx_strand_id
1 'polypeptide(L)'
;MGEVAQTPVVWLAEPGARRTEAARSLSEWARARGLVLVAPDEGAAAPPIASAEDTTVAEHVERELARAQEAAGAADTDAAERALARAEAILREHPEALAAAWLRAEVLRAWSSRWLRLEPRDEARARAAWQEAESLDGGRAPGIGERSAPTPAKLRVTFTAAPGTTIHVDGVPITTNSAIYATSPSPRSDDSPATSPTTRPDGAPATSPSPSPHGAPNTSPSPRPDGAPASPSSRLGEAQVELGAGEHSVVASVDGVTTYAAWIAIAGPTTIALPSSTPSACSRDAFARVRRDGERIVAPGAACPAWVAAMPGDVKDSVLVARCERDACGPLLEWRVEHASVLAVPQPRDRSQSAWPAWATWTLVGLGAATAASVALVASGVFESRPVEHRFVVGGARQE
;
A
#
# COMPACT_ATOMS: atom_id res chain seq x y z
N MET A 1 -7.98 21.87 4.91
CA MET A 1 -7.10 22.05 3.73
C MET A 1 -6.00 21.02 3.89
N GLY A 2 -6.00 19.97 3.06
CA GLY A 2 -4.95 18.95 3.11
C GLY A 2 -3.61 19.56 2.71
N GLU A 3 -2.53 19.14 3.37
CA GLU A 3 -1.17 19.53 3.01
C GLU A 3 -0.85 18.94 1.63
N VAL A 4 -0.45 19.79 0.68
CA VAL A 4 -0.16 19.33 -0.69
C VAL A 4 1.23 18.72 -0.69
N ALA A 5 1.33 17.44 -1.01
CA ALA A 5 2.60 16.71 -1.05
C ALA A 5 3.61 17.43 -1.96
N GLN A 6 4.76 17.79 -1.39
CA GLN A 6 5.86 18.43 -2.10
C GLN A 6 6.73 17.36 -2.77
N THR A 7 6.97 17.49 -4.08
CA THR A 7 7.79 16.57 -4.86
C THR A 7 9.12 17.24 -5.24
N PRO A 8 10.26 16.71 -4.78
CA PRO A 8 11.57 17.25 -5.15
C PRO A 8 11.81 17.16 -6.66
N VAL A 9 12.32 18.24 -7.26
CA VAL A 9 12.70 18.28 -8.68
C VAL A 9 14.19 18.50 -8.85
N VAL A 10 14.84 17.56 -9.54
CA VAL A 10 16.25 17.66 -9.92
C VAL A 10 16.33 18.19 -11.35
N TRP A 11 16.89 19.39 -11.49
CA TRP A 11 17.11 20.02 -12.79
C TRP A 11 18.45 19.61 -13.39
N LEU A 12 18.44 18.89 -14.51
CA LEU A 12 19.65 18.25 -15.08
C LEU A 12 20.36 19.07 -16.16
N ALA A 13 19.89 20.27 -16.48
CA ALA A 13 20.55 21.13 -17.45
C ALA A 13 21.38 22.24 -16.80
N GLU A 14 22.46 22.63 -17.47
CA GLU A 14 23.28 23.77 -17.06
C GLU A 14 22.44 25.06 -16.96
N PRO A 15 22.82 26.00 -16.08
CA PRO A 15 22.20 27.31 -16.01
C PRO A 15 22.26 28.01 -17.39
N GLY A 16 21.12 28.49 -17.90
CA GLY A 16 21.07 29.18 -19.19
C GLY A 16 19.66 29.64 -19.58
N ALA A 17 19.53 30.41 -20.67
CA ALA A 17 18.27 31.05 -21.08
C ALA A 17 17.11 30.05 -21.31
N ARG A 18 17.40 28.86 -21.84
CA ARG A 18 16.38 27.80 -22.04
C ARG A 18 15.78 27.27 -20.72
N ARG A 19 16.46 27.49 -19.59
CA ARG A 19 15.99 27.06 -18.27
C ARG A 19 14.72 27.78 -17.86
N THR A 20 14.61 29.07 -18.14
CA THR A 20 13.45 29.87 -17.73
C THR A 20 12.18 29.49 -18.48
N GLU A 21 12.29 29.24 -19.79
CA GLU A 21 11.17 28.75 -20.62
C GLU A 21 10.74 27.35 -20.17
N ALA A 22 11.68 26.41 -20.04
CA ALA A 22 11.38 25.05 -19.63
C ALA A 22 10.89 24.94 -18.17
N ALA A 23 11.28 25.86 -17.28
CA ALA A 23 10.74 25.94 -15.92
C ALA A 23 9.24 26.27 -15.89
N ARG A 24 8.76 27.10 -16.83
CA ARG A 24 7.32 27.37 -16.99
C ARG A 24 6.58 26.10 -17.41
N SER A 25 7.07 25.41 -18.44
CA SER A 25 6.49 24.15 -18.91
C SER A 25 6.48 23.08 -17.82
N LEU A 26 7.52 23.02 -16.98
CA LEU A 26 7.58 22.13 -15.82
C LEU A 26 6.52 22.47 -14.77
N SER A 27 6.31 23.75 -14.44
CA SER A 27 5.27 24.16 -13.50
C SER A 27 3.86 23.81 -14.00
N GLU A 28 3.61 23.93 -15.29
CA GLU A 28 2.32 23.54 -15.88
C GLU A 28 2.12 22.02 -15.90
N TRP A 29 3.17 21.26 -16.24
CA TRP A 29 3.18 19.81 -16.14
C TRP A 29 2.84 19.33 -14.73
N ALA A 30 3.42 19.98 -13.70
CA ALA A 30 3.18 19.67 -12.30
C ALA A 30 1.74 19.98 -11.88
N ARG A 31 1.24 21.17 -12.24
CA ARG A 31 -0.15 21.58 -11.97
C ARG A 31 -1.17 20.62 -12.59
N ALA A 32 -0.93 20.19 -13.84
CA ALA A 32 -1.80 19.23 -14.53
C ALA A 32 -1.85 17.86 -13.83
N ARG A 33 -0.92 17.57 -12.92
CA ARG A 33 -0.83 16.34 -12.12
C ARG A 33 -1.11 16.57 -10.63
N GLY A 34 -1.52 17.78 -10.23
CA GLY A 34 -1.73 18.12 -8.83
C GLY A 34 -0.47 18.09 -7.97
N LEU A 35 0.72 18.23 -8.58
CA LEU A 35 2.00 18.19 -7.87
C LEU A 35 2.48 19.61 -7.53
N VAL A 36 3.08 19.75 -6.34
CA VAL A 36 3.85 20.94 -5.96
C VAL A 36 5.33 20.59 -6.02
N LEU A 37 6.06 21.15 -6.97
CA LEU A 37 7.49 20.88 -7.13
C LEU A 37 8.31 21.79 -6.21
N VAL A 38 9.29 21.20 -5.53
CA VAL A 38 10.23 21.91 -4.67
C VAL A 38 11.67 21.60 -5.06
N ALA A 39 12.58 22.57 -4.89
CA ALA A 39 14.00 22.28 -5.05
C ALA A 39 14.46 21.31 -3.94
N PRO A 40 15.43 20.41 -4.19
CA PRO A 40 16.05 19.63 -3.13
C PRO A 40 16.67 20.59 -2.12
N ASP A 41 16.24 20.53 -0.87
CA ASP A 41 16.68 21.47 0.14
C ASP A 41 18.12 21.16 0.59
N GLU A 42 18.89 22.21 0.89
CA GLU A 42 20.21 22.12 1.51
C GLU A 42 20.03 22.03 3.03
N GLY A 43 19.40 20.95 3.50
CA GLY A 43 19.32 20.64 4.92
C GLY A 43 17.92 20.50 5.52
N ALA A 44 16.84 20.62 4.75
CA ALA A 44 15.56 20.15 5.26
C ALA A 44 15.60 18.64 5.45
N ALA A 45 15.23 18.19 6.65
CA ALA A 45 14.80 16.83 6.85
C ALA A 45 13.70 16.51 5.83
N ALA A 46 13.62 15.27 5.34
CA ALA A 46 12.52 14.87 4.48
C ALA A 46 11.23 15.23 5.21
N PRO A 47 10.22 15.80 4.51
CA PRO A 47 8.91 15.92 5.13
C PRO A 47 8.56 14.54 5.68
N PRO A 48 8.07 14.45 6.93
CA PRO A 48 7.65 13.17 7.47
C PRO A 48 6.69 12.55 6.45
N ILE A 49 6.87 11.26 6.15
CA ILE A 49 5.86 10.52 5.38
C ILE A 49 4.53 10.79 6.08
N ALA A 50 3.51 11.17 5.29
CA ALA A 50 2.21 11.60 5.81
C ALA A 50 1.80 10.73 6.99
N SER A 51 1.39 11.37 8.09
CA SER A 51 1.09 10.63 9.30
C SER A 51 0.05 9.56 8.98
N ALA A 52 0.22 8.38 9.57
CA ALA A 52 -0.65 7.24 9.34
C ALA A 52 -2.12 7.51 9.74
N GLU A 53 -2.38 8.66 10.35
CA GLU A 53 -3.68 9.21 10.77
C GLU A 53 -4.39 10.05 9.69
N ASP A 54 -3.83 10.24 8.49
CA ASP A 54 -4.51 10.98 7.42
C ASP A 54 -5.74 10.20 6.91
N THR A 55 -6.93 10.65 7.35
CA THR A 55 -8.21 10.04 6.95
C THR A 55 -8.65 10.43 5.55
N THR A 56 -8.01 11.41 4.90
CA THR A 56 -8.44 11.90 3.59
C THR A 56 -8.29 10.85 2.49
N VAL A 57 -7.25 10.02 2.57
CA VAL A 57 -7.04 8.87 1.67
C VAL A 57 -8.21 7.88 1.80
N ALA A 58 -8.60 7.54 3.03
CA ALA A 58 -9.71 6.64 3.29
C ALA A 58 -11.03 7.19 2.73
N GLU A 59 -11.35 8.45 3.00
CA GLU A 59 -12.54 9.12 2.46
C GLU A 59 -12.55 9.14 0.92
N HIS A 60 -11.39 9.33 0.28
CA HIS A 60 -11.28 9.32 -1.18
C HIS A 60 -11.59 7.94 -1.76
N VAL A 61 -11.01 6.89 -1.16
CA VAL A 61 -11.23 5.50 -1.57
C VAL A 61 -12.68 5.08 -1.36
N GLU A 62 -13.27 5.42 -0.21
CA GLU A 62 -14.68 5.13 0.09
C GLU A 62 -15.64 5.80 -0.90
N ARG A 63 -15.37 7.06 -1.31
CA ARG A 63 -16.15 7.73 -2.35
C ARG A 63 -16.06 7.02 -3.70
N GLU A 64 -14.89 6.52 -4.08
CA GLU A 64 -14.74 5.73 -5.31
C GLU A 64 -15.43 4.36 -5.22
N LEU A 65 -15.39 3.70 -4.06
CA LEU A 65 -16.13 2.46 -3.81
C LEU A 65 -17.65 2.68 -3.92
N ALA A 66 -18.18 3.77 -3.34
CA ALA A 66 -19.59 4.13 -3.47
C ALA A 66 -20.00 4.37 -4.93
N ARG A 67 -19.17 5.10 -5.70
CA ARG A 67 -19.38 5.30 -7.15
C ARG A 67 -19.37 3.98 -7.92
N ALA A 68 -18.46 3.06 -7.57
CA ALA A 68 -18.40 1.75 -8.20
C ALA A 68 -19.66 0.92 -7.94
N GLN A 69 -20.17 0.96 -6.70
CA GLN A 69 -21.41 0.27 -6.32
C GLN A 69 -22.64 0.84 -7.04
N GLU A 70 -22.76 2.17 -7.11
CA GLU A 70 -23.83 2.84 -7.84
C GLU A 70 -23.82 2.47 -9.33
N ALA A 71 -22.64 2.55 -9.98
CA ALA A 71 -22.47 2.17 -11.37
C ALA A 71 -22.80 0.69 -11.62
N ALA A 72 -22.38 -0.20 -10.72
CA ALA A 72 -22.70 -1.62 -10.81
C ALA A 72 -24.20 -1.89 -10.64
N GLY A 73 -24.90 -1.16 -9.77
CA GLY A 73 -26.36 -1.21 -9.63
C GLY A 73 -27.10 -0.74 -10.89
N ALA A 74 -26.52 0.20 -11.63
CA ALA A 74 -27.01 0.65 -12.93
C ALA A 74 -26.58 -0.25 -14.11
N ALA A 75 -25.87 -1.35 -13.84
CA ALA A 75 -25.27 -2.24 -14.84
C ALA A 75 -24.30 -1.52 -15.81
N ASP A 76 -23.69 -0.42 -15.39
CA ASP A 76 -22.63 0.29 -16.13
C ASP A 76 -21.26 -0.27 -15.75
N THR A 77 -20.83 -1.30 -16.49
CA THR A 77 -19.56 -1.99 -16.28
C THR A 77 -18.37 -1.02 -16.36
N ASP A 78 -18.29 -0.18 -17.38
CA ASP A 78 -17.13 0.69 -17.63
C ASP A 78 -16.98 1.75 -16.53
N ALA A 79 -18.10 2.33 -16.05
CA ALA A 79 -18.05 3.27 -14.94
C ALA A 79 -17.63 2.59 -13.63
N ALA A 80 -18.14 1.39 -13.35
CA ALA A 80 -17.76 0.62 -12.18
C ALA A 80 -16.26 0.27 -12.18
N GLU A 81 -15.74 -0.25 -13.30
CA GLU A 81 -14.32 -0.58 -13.44
C GLU A 81 -13.41 0.63 -13.27
N ARG A 82 -13.76 1.78 -13.87
CA ARG A 82 -12.95 3.00 -13.74
C ARG A 82 -12.91 3.50 -12.30
N ALA A 83 -14.02 3.41 -11.56
CA ALA A 83 -14.06 3.79 -10.16
C ALA A 83 -13.20 2.86 -9.28
N LEU A 84 -13.32 1.54 -9.47
CA LEU A 84 -12.49 0.56 -8.77
C LEU A 84 -11.00 0.72 -9.08
N ALA A 85 -10.64 0.97 -10.34
CA ALA A 85 -9.27 1.21 -10.75
C ALA A 85 -8.69 2.49 -10.11
N ARG A 86 -9.49 3.56 -9.96
CA ARG A 86 -9.06 4.77 -9.25
C ARG A 86 -8.86 4.52 -7.76
N ALA A 87 -9.78 3.79 -7.11
CA ALA A 87 -9.65 3.40 -5.71
C ALA A 87 -8.36 2.60 -5.46
N GLU A 88 -8.07 1.62 -6.32
CA GLU A 88 -6.83 0.84 -6.29
C GLU A 88 -5.58 1.69 -6.49
N ALA A 89 -5.59 2.60 -7.46
CA ALA A 89 -4.45 3.48 -7.72
C ALA A 89 -4.12 4.35 -6.50
N ILE A 90 -5.13 4.95 -5.86
CA ILE A 90 -4.97 5.74 -4.63
C ILE A 90 -4.33 4.89 -3.53
N LEU A 91 -4.81 3.66 -3.29
CA LEU A 91 -4.25 2.79 -2.26
C LEU A 91 -2.80 2.35 -2.55
N ARG A 92 -2.45 2.15 -3.82
CA ARG A 92 -1.06 1.84 -4.20
C ARG A 92 -0.11 3.01 -3.99
N GLU A 93 -0.61 4.23 -4.16
CA GLU A 93 0.15 5.46 -3.91
C GLU A 93 0.29 5.78 -2.41
N HIS A 94 -0.57 5.22 -1.56
CA HIS A 94 -0.64 5.50 -0.12
C HIS A 94 -0.54 4.24 0.77
N PRO A 95 0.57 3.47 0.70
CA PRO A 95 0.78 2.33 1.60
C PRO A 95 0.86 2.73 3.08
N GLU A 96 1.17 3.99 3.39
CA GLU A 96 1.31 4.53 4.76
C GLU A 96 0.00 4.64 5.55
N ALA A 97 -1.15 4.65 4.88
CA ALA A 97 -2.43 4.76 5.56
C ALA A 97 -2.71 3.48 6.38
N LEU A 98 -3.01 3.60 7.68
CA LEU A 98 -3.24 2.43 8.55
C LEU A 98 -4.38 1.53 8.05
N ALA A 99 -5.39 2.12 7.43
CA ALA A 99 -6.54 1.42 6.85
C ALA A 99 -6.30 0.90 5.42
N ALA A 100 -5.11 1.11 4.83
CA ALA A 100 -4.86 0.81 3.41
C ALA A 100 -5.12 -0.68 3.07
N ALA A 101 -4.65 -1.61 3.91
CA ALA A 101 -4.87 -3.04 3.69
C ALA A 101 -6.34 -3.44 3.75
N TRP A 102 -7.08 -2.93 4.74
CA TRP A 102 -8.52 -3.17 4.85
C TRP A 102 -9.29 -2.58 3.65
N LEU A 103 -9.01 -1.33 3.28
CA LEU A 103 -9.64 -0.69 2.11
C LEU A 103 -9.29 -1.41 0.81
N ARG A 104 -8.06 -1.93 0.69
CA ARG A 104 -7.63 -2.73 -0.46
C ARG A 104 -8.41 -4.04 -0.54
N ALA A 105 -8.65 -4.71 0.59
CA ALA A 105 -9.51 -5.88 0.64
C ALA A 105 -10.94 -5.56 0.16
N GLU A 106 -11.53 -4.42 0.56
CA GLU A 106 -12.85 -3.99 0.09
C GLU A 106 -12.89 -3.70 -1.42
N VAL A 107 -11.84 -3.06 -1.97
CA VAL A 107 -11.69 -2.88 -3.42
C VAL A 107 -11.64 -4.22 -4.16
N LEU A 108 -10.90 -5.19 -3.64
CA LEU A 108 -10.80 -6.53 -4.23
C LEU A 108 -12.12 -7.31 -4.14
N ARG A 109 -12.88 -7.17 -3.05
CA ARG A 109 -14.24 -7.73 -2.93
C ARG A 109 -15.19 -7.10 -3.95
N ALA A 110 -15.10 -5.78 -4.16
CA ALA A 110 -15.91 -5.10 -5.16
C ALA A 110 -15.55 -5.53 -6.60
N TRP A 111 -14.26 -5.73 -6.90
CA TRP A 111 -13.81 -6.36 -8.15
C TRP A 111 -14.38 -7.76 -8.35
N SER A 112 -14.32 -8.59 -7.30
CA SER A 112 -14.90 -9.94 -7.31
C SER A 112 -16.40 -9.92 -7.62
N SER A 113 -17.16 -9.07 -6.91
CA SER A 113 -18.59 -8.87 -7.14
C SER A 113 -18.89 -8.42 -8.57
N ARG A 114 -18.09 -7.49 -9.11
CA ARG A 114 -18.20 -7.03 -10.49
C ARG A 114 -18.09 -8.19 -11.48
N TRP A 115 -17.07 -9.05 -11.35
CA TRP A 115 -16.83 -10.13 -12.32
C TRP A 115 -17.85 -11.27 -12.23
N LEU A 116 -18.57 -11.38 -11.11
CA LEU A 116 -19.65 -12.35 -10.96
C LEU A 116 -21.00 -11.84 -11.50
N ARG A 117 -21.24 -10.52 -11.43
CA ARG A 117 -22.57 -9.94 -11.69
C ARG A 117 -22.71 -9.35 -13.08
N LEU A 118 -21.69 -8.64 -13.56
CA LEU A 118 -21.72 -7.87 -14.81
C LEU A 118 -20.94 -8.58 -15.92
N GLU A 119 -21.31 -8.32 -17.18
CA GLU A 119 -20.59 -8.85 -18.34
C GLU A 119 -19.37 -7.97 -18.70
N PRO A 120 -18.24 -8.56 -19.16
CA PRO A 120 -18.00 -10.01 -19.27
C PRO A 120 -17.74 -10.67 -17.91
N ARG A 121 -18.44 -11.77 -17.62
CA ARG A 121 -18.26 -12.53 -16.39
C ARG A 121 -16.95 -13.33 -16.40
N ASP A 122 -16.28 -13.38 -15.25
CA ASP A 122 -15.05 -14.15 -15.07
C ASP A 122 -14.94 -14.68 -13.63
N GLU A 123 -15.42 -15.91 -13.42
CA GLU A 123 -15.42 -16.54 -12.10
C GLU A 123 -14.02 -16.81 -11.57
N ALA A 124 -13.04 -17.04 -12.43
CA ALA A 124 -11.66 -17.32 -12.02
C ALA A 124 -11.02 -16.05 -11.45
N ARG A 125 -11.15 -14.91 -12.16
CA ARG A 125 -10.69 -13.61 -11.65
C ARG A 125 -11.44 -13.18 -10.40
N ALA A 126 -12.76 -13.42 -10.34
CA ALA A 126 -13.55 -13.16 -9.15
C ALA A 126 -13.03 -13.92 -7.92
N ARG A 127 -12.71 -15.20 -8.10
CA ARG A 127 -12.17 -16.04 -7.02
C ARG A 127 -10.77 -15.60 -6.59
N ALA A 128 -9.91 -15.25 -7.55
CA ALA A 128 -8.56 -14.77 -7.27
C ALA A 128 -8.59 -13.46 -6.45
N ALA A 129 -9.38 -12.46 -6.85
CA ALA A 129 -9.51 -11.22 -6.08
C ALA A 129 -10.13 -11.44 -4.69
N TRP A 130 -11.08 -12.37 -4.56
CA TRP A 130 -11.59 -12.73 -3.25
C TRP A 130 -10.50 -13.32 -2.34
N GLN A 131 -9.70 -14.25 -2.87
CA GLN A 131 -8.59 -14.86 -2.12
C GLN A 131 -7.54 -13.83 -1.69
N GLU A 132 -7.25 -12.87 -2.53
CA GLU A 132 -6.34 -11.76 -2.22
C GLU A 132 -6.93 -10.79 -1.18
N ALA A 133 -8.25 -10.56 -1.18
CA ALA A 133 -8.91 -9.79 -0.12
C ALA A 133 -8.78 -10.48 1.25
N GLU A 134 -8.96 -11.80 1.29
CA GLU A 134 -8.84 -12.61 2.52
C GLU A 134 -7.42 -12.64 3.09
N SER A 135 -6.38 -12.52 2.24
CA SER A 135 -5.00 -12.44 2.75
C SER A 135 -4.72 -11.15 3.51
N LEU A 136 -5.41 -10.05 3.17
CA LEU A 136 -5.16 -8.71 3.70
C LEU A 136 -5.85 -8.42 5.04
N ASP A 137 -7.10 -8.86 5.24
CA ASP A 137 -7.87 -8.52 6.44
C ASP A 137 -7.94 -9.64 7.49
N GLY A 138 -7.15 -10.69 7.29
CA GLY A 138 -7.07 -11.82 8.22
C GLY A 138 -8.28 -12.75 8.17
N GLY A 139 -9.14 -12.63 7.15
CA GLY A 139 -10.31 -13.48 6.95
C GLY A 139 -11.52 -13.00 7.74
N ARG A 140 -11.87 -11.72 7.55
CA ARG A 140 -13.13 -11.17 8.06
C ARG A 140 -14.27 -12.13 7.74
N ALA A 141 -15.19 -12.32 8.70
CA ALA A 141 -16.38 -13.10 8.43
C ALA A 141 -17.10 -12.57 7.17
N PRO A 142 -17.51 -13.47 6.25
CA PRO A 142 -18.24 -13.07 5.05
C PRO A 142 -19.53 -12.35 5.46
N GLY A 143 -19.86 -11.29 4.73
CA GLY A 143 -21.16 -10.63 4.82
C GLY A 143 -22.30 -11.51 4.30
N ILE A 144 -23.54 -11.06 4.51
CA ILE A 144 -24.73 -11.75 4.01
C ILE A 144 -24.67 -11.83 2.47
N GLY A 145 -24.67 -13.06 1.94
CA GLY A 145 -24.61 -13.31 0.50
C GLY A 145 -23.19 -13.33 -0.09
N GLU A 146 -22.17 -13.10 0.73
CA GLU A 146 -20.78 -13.32 0.35
C GLU A 146 -20.43 -14.81 0.47
N ARG A 147 -19.65 -15.34 -0.49
CA ARG A 147 -19.16 -16.72 -0.43
C ARG A 147 -17.78 -16.71 0.20
N SER A 148 -17.59 -17.44 1.31
CA SER A 148 -16.24 -17.67 1.84
C SER A 148 -15.38 -18.39 0.82
N ALA A 149 -14.16 -17.90 0.62
CA ALA A 149 -13.10 -18.69 0.03
C ALA A 149 -12.37 -19.50 1.11
N PRO A 150 -11.67 -20.59 0.75
CA PRO A 150 -10.74 -21.25 1.65
C PRO A 150 -9.69 -20.25 2.14
N THR A 151 -9.44 -20.21 3.44
CA THR A 151 -8.37 -19.38 4.03
C THR A 151 -7.02 -19.83 3.47
N PRO A 152 -6.20 -18.90 2.92
CA PRO A 152 -4.89 -19.25 2.40
C PRO A 152 -3.96 -19.73 3.53
N ALA A 153 -3.03 -20.63 3.20
CA ALA A 153 -2.00 -21.05 4.13
C ALA A 153 -1.18 -19.85 4.60
N LYS A 154 -0.86 -19.81 5.90
CA LYS A 154 -0.03 -18.77 6.48
C LYS A 154 1.45 -19.09 6.28
N LEU A 155 2.23 -18.06 5.96
CA LEU A 155 3.66 -18.09 5.67
C LEU A 155 4.38 -17.25 6.73
N ARG A 156 5.48 -17.80 7.25
CA ARG A 156 6.31 -17.09 8.23
C ARG A 156 7.14 -16.02 7.53
N VAL A 157 6.98 -14.77 7.95
CA VAL A 157 7.75 -13.63 7.47
C VAL A 157 8.50 -13.01 8.64
N THR A 158 9.81 -12.83 8.47
CA THR A 158 10.68 -12.18 9.46
C THR A 158 11.03 -10.78 8.98
N PHE A 159 10.76 -9.75 9.79
CA PHE A 159 11.22 -8.39 9.55
C PHE A 159 12.45 -8.09 10.38
N THR A 160 13.48 -7.52 9.77
CA THR A 160 14.67 -7.02 10.48
C THR A 160 14.74 -5.51 10.36
N ALA A 161 14.80 -4.79 11.48
CA ALA A 161 14.81 -3.32 11.51
C ALA A 161 15.73 -2.78 12.62
N ALA A 162 15.93 -1.46 12.68
CA ALA A 162 16.64 -0.85 13.80
C ALA A 162 15.90 -1.08 15.13
N PRO A 163 16.61 -1.21 16.26
CA PRO A 163 15.98 -1.23 17.57
C PRO A 163 15.04 -0.03 17.78
N GLY A 164 13.88 -0.27 18.39
CA GLY A 164 12.88 0.79 18.62
C GLY A 164 11.99 1.10 17.41
N THR A 165 12.17 0.41 16.28
CA THR A 165 11.25 0.52 15.14
C THR A 165 9.93 -0.17 15.45
N THR A 166 8.83 0.57 15.35
CA THR A 166 7.47 0.02 15.31
C THR A 166 7.14 -0.33 13.87
N ILE A 167 6.72 -1.56 13.62
CA ILE A 167 6.32 -2.01 12.29
C ILE A 167 4.82 -2.25 12.32
N HIS A 168 4.07 -1.74 11.35
CA HIS A 168 2.68 -2.13 11.12
C HIS A 168 2.64 -2.99 9.87
N VAL A 169 2.00 -4.15 9.96
CA VAL A 169 1.72 -5.01 8.82
C VAL A 169 0.20 -5.09 8.69
N ASP A 170 -0.32 -4.65 7.55
CA ASP A 170 -1.76 -4.53 7.29
C ASP A 170 -2.51 -3.73 8.37
N GLY A 171 -1.86 -2.67 8.87
CA GLY A 171 -2.37 -1.83 9.96
C GLY A 171 -2.16 -2.41 11.36
N VAL A 172 -1.78 -3.68 11.50
CA VAL A 172 -1.55 -4.34 12.79
C VAL A 172 -0.13 -4.07 13.29
N PRO A 173 0.06 -3.45 14.47
CA PRO A 173 1.40 -3.20 15.00
C PRO A 173 2.08 -4.52 15.44
N ILE A 174 3.32 -4.68 15.02
CA ILE A 174 4.28 -5.67 15.52
C ILE A 174 5.50 -4.92 16.07
N THR A 175 5.90 -5.26 17.29
CA THR A 175 7.07 -4.64 17.92
C THR A 175 8.29 -5.50 17.64
N THR A 176 9.38 -4.89 17.18
CA THR A 176 10.67 -5.61 17.13
C THR A 176 11.10 -5.89 18.55
N ASN A 177 11.36 -7.17 18.87
CA ASN A 177 11.92 -7.50 20.17
C ASN A 177 13.32 -6.90 20.23
N SER A 178 13.52 -5.88 21.05
CA SER A 178 14.85 -5.48 21.49
C SER A 178 15.46 -6.73 22.10
N ALA A 179 16.44 -7.32 21.42
CA ALA A 179 17.07 -8.55 21.86
C ALA A 179 17.80 -8.33 23.20
N ILE A 180 17.06 -8.37 24.31
CA ILE A 180 17.56 -8.72 25.63
C ILE A 180 17.45 -10.25 25.75
N TYR A 181 18.00 -10.97 24.78
CA TYR A 181 18.51 -12.30 25.05
C TYR A 181 19.98 -12.14 25.39
N ALA A 182 20.25 -11.67 26.62
CA ALA A 182 21.32 -12.31 27.37
C ALA A 182 20.79 -13.73 27.59
N THR A 183 21.40 -14.71 26.91
CA THR A 183 21.16 -16.14 27.11
C THR A 183 21.02 -16.41 28.60
N SER A 184 19.77 -16.58 29.05
CA SER A 184 19.50 -17.16 30.36
C SER A 184 19.99 -18.61 30.26
N PRO A 185 20.91 -19.06 31.14
CA PRO A 185 21.41 -20.43 31.07
C PRO A 185 20.22 -21.37 31.27
N SER A 186 20.08 -22.36 30.39
CA SER A 186 19.08 -23.42 30.53
C SER A 186 19.07 -23.94 31.97
N PRO A 187 17.90 -24.02 32.64
CA PRO A 187 17.82 -24.75 33.89
C PRO A 187 18.16 -26.20 33.60
N ARG A 188 19.25 -26.64 34.22
CA ARG A 188 19.72 -28.03 34.24
C ARG A 188 18.57 -28.89 34.73
N SER A 189 18.04 -29.74 33.86
CA SER A 189 17.04 -30.74 34.22
C SER A 189 17.70 -31.87 34.99
N ASP A 190 17.89 -31.68 36.28
CA ASP A 190 18.06 -32.76 37.25
C ASP A 190 16.71 -32.91 37.96
N ASP A 191 15.89 -33.86 37.51
CA ASP A 191 15.11 -34.73 38.39
C ASP A 191 14.34 -35.78 37.57
N SER A 192 14.86 -37.02 37.64
CA SER A 192 14.11 -38.24 37.37
C SER A 192 13.18 -38.53 38.55
N PRO A 193 12.05 -39.23 38.32
CA PRO A 193 11.94 -40.50 39.01
C PRO A 193 11.51 -41.66 38.09
N ALA A 194 12.03 -42.82 38.47
CA ALA A 194 11.87 -44.11 37.84
C ALA A 194 10.42 -44.62 37.82
N THR A 195 10.06 -45.35 36.76
CA THR A 195 9.56 -46.73 36.84
C THR A 195 9.43 -47.34 35.44
N SER A 196 10.07 -48.49 35.23
CA SER A 196 9.81 -49.44 34.12
C SER A 196 8.78 -50.49 34.58
N PRO A 197 8.12 -51.28 33.70
CA PRO A 197 8.78 -52.40 33.00
C PRO A 197 8.32 -52.62 31.52
N THR A 198 9.27 -52.91 30.62
CA THR A 198 9.48 -54.23 29.98
C THR A 198 8.49 -54.63 28.88
N THR A 199 8.93 -54.57 27.62
CA THR A 199 8.99 -55.77 26.73
C THR A 199 9.87 -55.51 25.50
N ARG A 200 10.79 -56.46 25.27
CA ARG A 200 11.74 -56.63 24.15
C ARG A 200 11.40 -57.98 23.49
N PRO A 201 11.52 -58.14 22.16
CA PRO A 201 12.65 -58.91 21.58
C PRO A 201 13.16 -58.26 20.27
N ASP A 202 14.45 -57.95 20.13
CA ASP A 202 15.58 -58.79 19.68
C ASP A 202 15.81 -58.80 18.15
N GLY A 203 17.04 -58.38 17.77
CA GLY A 203 17.58 -58.43 16.41
C GLY A 203 18.87 -57.62 16.23
N ALA A 204 20.00 -58.16 16.72
CA ALA A 204 21.41 -57.72 16.50
C ALA A 204 21.88 -58.03 15.04
N PRO A 205 23.16 -57.82 14.57
CA PRO A 205 24.43 -57.38 15.20
C PRO A 205 25.10 -56.15 14.50
N ALA A 206 25.88 -55.27 15.15
CA ALA A 206 27.21 -55.38 15.80
C ALA A 206 28.41 -55.61 14.86
N THR A 207 29.22 -54.55 14.66
CA THR A 207 30.69 -54.54 14.46
C THR A 207 31.18 -53.15 14.89
N SER A 208 31.81 -52.99 16.05
CA SER A 208 33.21 -53.24 16.46
C SER A 208 34.06 -51.95 16.44
N PRO A 209 34.88 -51.72 17.49
CA PRO A 209 35.55 -50.45 17.75
C PRO A 209 36.99 -50.42 17.22
N SER A 210 37.56 -49.21 17.06
CA SER A 210 39.01 -49.05 17.11
C SER A 210 39.46 -47.67 17.59
N PRO A 211 40.68 -47.59 18.14
CA PRO A 211 41.03 -46.60 19.16
C PRO A 211 42.10 -45.59 18.72
N SER A 212 42.07 -44.44 19.40
CA SER A 212 43.22 -43.60 19.76
C SER A 212 44.00 -42.93 18.61
N PRO A 213 45.08 -42.17 18.93
CA PRO A 213 45.02 -40.78 19.36
C PRO A 213 45.93 -39.90 18.46
N HIS A 214 45.82 -38.58 18.47
CA HIS A 214 47.00 -37.69 18.34
C HIS A 214 46.60 -36.25 18.66
N GLY A 215 47.26 -35.70 19.67
CA GLY A 215 47.13 -34.31 20.08
C GLY A 215 47.70 -33.35 19.03
N ALA A 216 47.03 -32.20 18.92
CA ALA A 216 47.56 -31.02 18.28
C ALA A 216 47.79 -29.94 19.36
N PRO A 217 48.85 -29.13 19.23
CA PRO A 217 49.27 -28.20 20.27
C PRO A 217 48.28 -27.03 20.42
N ASN A 218 47.90 -26.79 21.68
CA ASN A 218 47.26 -25.57 22.13
C ASN A 218 48.25 -24.39 21.96
N THR A 219 48.16 -23.68 20.86
CA THR A 219 48.71 -22.32 20.75
C THR A 219 47.60 -21.35 21.08
N SER A 220 47.48 -21.00 22.36
CA SER A 220 46.71 -19.84 22.80
C SER A 220 47.38 -18.57 22.26
N PRO A 221 46.73 -17.79 21.38
CA PRO A 221 47.22 -16.45 21.07
C PRO A 221 46.95 -15.57 22.30
N SER A 222 48.02 -15.01 22.87
CA SER A 222 47.94 -13.97 23.90
C SER A 222 47.03 -12.83 23.43
N PRO A 223 46.13 -12.33 24.29
CA PRO A 223 45.29 -11.18 23.97
C PRO A 223 46.18 -9.94 23.77
N ARG A 224 46.09 -9.35 22.57
CA ARG A 224 46.72 -8.09 22.23
C ARG A 224 45.95 -6.97 22.96
N PRO A 225 46.58 -6.18 23.84
CA PRO A 225 45.92 -5.10 24.58
C PRO A 225 45.88 -3.83 23.75
N ASP A 226 45.29 -3.89 22.55
CA ASP A 226 45.01 -2.71 21.74
C ASP A 226 43.51 -2.43 21.88
N GLY A 227 43.17 -1.65 22.91
CA GLY A 227 41.81 -1.26 23.30
C GLY A 227 41.15 -0.29 22.31
N ALA A 228 41.01 -0.71 21.05
CA ALA A 228 40.02 -0.08 20.18
C ALA A 228 38.63 -0.46 20.72
N PRO A 229 37.78 0.50 21.15
CA PRO A 229 36.42 0.19 21.54
C PRO A 229 35.77 -0.51 20.35
N ALA A 230 35.30 -1.76 20.57
CA ALA A 230 34.51 -2.46 19.57
C ALA A 230 33.39 -1.53 19.15
N SER A 231 33.36 -1.13 17.87
CA SER A 231 32.25 -0.36 17.33
C SER A 231 30.97 -1.10 17.71
N PRO A 232 30.01 -0.43 18.36
CA PRO A 232 28.78 -1.08 18.76
C PRO A 232 28.17 -1.68 17.50
N SER A 233 28.23 -3.01 17.37
CA SER A 233 27.54 -3.72 16.31
C SER A 233 26.06 -3.51 16.62
N SER A 234 25.44 -2.54 15.96
CA SER A 234 24.02 -2.25 16.08
C SER A 234 23.26 -3.52 15.74
N ARG A 235 22.82 -4.24 16.78
CA ARG A 235 22.01 -5.45 16.59
C ARG A 235 20.68 -4.99 16.02
N LEU A 236 20.35 -5.45 14.82
CA LEU A 236 19.01 -5.29 14.27
C LEU A 236 18.02 -6.05 15.16
N GLY A 237 16.86 -5.47 15.40
CA GLY A 237 15.73 -6.16 16.01
C GLY A 237 15.05 -7.06 14.98
N GLU A 238 14.55 -8.20 15.42
CA GLU A 238 13.75 -9.11 14.58
C GLU A 238 12.31 -9.15 15.08
N ALA A 239 11.35 -9.21 14.15
CA ALA A 239 9.95 -9.49 14.40
C ALA A 239 9.48 -10.58 13.44
N GLN A 240 8.65 -11.52 13.92
CA GLN A 240 8.07 -12.57 13.09
C GLN A 240 6.56 -12.45 13.08
N VAL A 241 5.96 -12.65 11.90
CA VAL A 241 4.51 -12.64 11.70
C VAL A 241 4.11 -13.75 10.71
N GLU A 242 2.87 -14.19 10.80
CA GLU A 242 2.27 -15.16 9.88
C GLU A 242 1.31 -14.45 8.91
N LEU A 243 1.67 -14.42 7.63
CA LEU A 243 0.93 -13.70 6.58
C LEU A 243 0.36 -14.67 5.54
N GLY A 244 -0.70 -14.29 4.83
CA GLY A 244 -1.13 -15.03 3.65
C GLY A 244 -0.11 -14.90 2.50
N ALA A 245 -0.29 -15.67 1.43
CA ALA A 245 0.34 -15.32 0.16
C ALA A 245 -0.45 -14.17 -0.48
N GLY A 246 0.21 -13.14 -1.02
CA GLY A 246 -0.44 -11.96 -1.60
C GLY A 246 0.37 -10.67 -1.43
N GLU A 247 -0.20 -9.54 -1.85
CA GLU A 247 0.30 -8.21 -1.49
C GLU A 247 -0.06 -7.88 -0.03
N HIS A 248 0.81 -7.21 0.71
CA HIS A 248 0.62 -6.76 2.09
C HIS A 248 1.15 -5.34 2.26
N SER A 249 0.51 -4.52 3.09
CA SER A 249 1.04 -3.18 3.43
C SER A 249 2.00 -3.29 4.61
N VAL A 250 3.17 -2.67 4.49
CA VAL A 250 4.15 -2.57 5.57
C VAL A 250 4.54 -1.12 5.78
N VAL A 251 4.37 -0.67 7.02
CA VAL A 251 4.78 0.65 7.49
C VAL A 251 5.77 0.48 8.64
N ALA A 252 6.87 1.22 8.63
CA ALA A 252 7.86 1.18 9.70
C ALA A 252 8.14 2.59 10.19
N SER A 253 8.07 2.78 11.50
CA SER A 253 8.20 4.09 12.15
C SER A 253 9.21 4.04 13.29
N VAL A 254 10.00 5.11 13.42
CA VAL A 254 10.95 5.32 14.51
C VAL A 254 10.51 6.58 15.23
N ASP A 255 10.30 6.49 16.55
CA ASP A 255 9.81 7.59 17.38
C ASP A 255 8.53 8.25 16.84
N GLY A 256 7.63 7.44 16.27
CA GLY A 256 6.37 7.89 15.68
C GLY A 256 6.49 8.49 14.27
N VAL A 257 7.70 8.67 13.74
CA VAL A 257 7.93 9.15 12.37
C VAL A 257 8.02 7.96 11.42
N THR A 258 7.15 7.92 10.42
CA THR A 258 7.20 6.89 9.37
C THR A 258 8.47 7.04 8.55
N THR A 259 9.28 5.98 8.53
CA THR A 259 10.58 5.88 7.84
C THR A 259 10.52 4.99 6.60
N TYR A 260 9.52 4.12 6.53
CA TYR A 260 9.27 3.21 5.42
C TYR A 260 7.77 2.96 5.30
N ALA A 261 7.25 2.97 4.06
CA ALA A 261 5.91 2.52 3.73
C ALA A 261 5.95 1.89 2.33
N ALA A 262 5.45 0.67 2.18
CA ALA A 262 5.37 0.00 0.88
C ALA A 262 4.35 -1.14 0.89
N TRP A 263 3.88 -1.48 -0.31
CA TRP A 263 3.27 -2.78 -0.57
C TRP A 263 4.37 -3.81 -0.85
N ILE A 264 4.30 -4.97 -0.21
CA ILE A 264 5.23 -6.10 -0.41
C ILE A 264 4.46 -7.33 -0.86
N ALA A 265 5.05 -8.15 -1.73
CA ALA A 265 4.46 -9.40 -2.17
C ALA A 265 5.07 -10.59 -1.41
N ILE A 266 4.22 -11.42 -0.81
CA ILE A 266 4.59 -12.64 -0.08
C ILE A 266 4.19 -13.86 -0.92
N ALA A 267 5.17 -14.67 -1.30
CA ALA A 267 4.96 -15.93 -2.04
C ALA A 267 5.52 -17.17 -1.31
N GLY A 268 6.26 -16.96 -0.22
CA GLY A 268 6.87 -18.02 0.59
C GLY A 268 7.51 -17.45 1.85
N PRO A 269 8.06 -18.31 2.74
CA PRO A 269 8.78 -17.86 3.92
C PRO A 269 9.96 -16.98 3.51
N THR A 270 10.08 -15.81 4.14
CA THR A 270 11.09 -14.81 3.74
C THR A 270 11.54 -13.94 4.91
N THR A 271 12.69 -13.29 4.74
CA THR A 271 13.21 -12.27 5.64
C THR A 271 13.28 -10.94 4.89
N ILE A 272 12.67 -9.90 5.45
CA ILE A 272 12.58 -8.56 4.88
C ILE A 272 13.37 -7.60 5.76
N ALA A 273 14.44 -7.03 5.20
CA ALA A 273 15.20 -5.99 5.86
C ALA A 273 14.57 -4.62 5.61
N LEU A 274 14.09 -3.98 6.67
CA LEU A 274 13.58 -2.62 6.63
C LEU A 274 14.74 -1.63 6.79
N PRO A 275 14.79 -0.57 5.97
CA PRO A 275 15.85 0.42 6.06
C PRO A 275 15.83 1.08 7.44
N SER A 276 16.99 1.09 8.11
CA SER A 276 17.16 1.62 9.47
C SER A 276 17.34 3.14 9.53
N SER A 277 17.81 3.73 8.43
CA SER A 277 17.93 5.18 8.33
C SER A 277 16.61 5.74 7.87
N THR A 278 16.14 6.82 8.51
CA THR A 278 15.32 7.81 7.80
C THR A 278 15.97 7.99 6.43
N PRO A 279 15.25 7.74 5.31
CA PRO A 279 15.84 7.91 3.99
C PRO A 279 16.50 9.28 4.03
N SER A 280 17.83 9.32 3.80
CA SER A 280 18.56 10.57 3.84
C SER A 280 17.71 11.54 3.04
N ALA A 281 17.25 12.60 3.70
CA ALA A 281 16.28 13.52 3.16
C ALA A 281 16.61 13.81 1.70
N CYS A 282 15.60 14.06 0.85
CA CYS A 282 15.76 14.36 -0.57
C CYS A 282 16.64 15.60 -0.81
N SER A 283 17.92 15.44 -0.49
CA SER A 283 18.93 16.46 -0.31
C SER A 283 19.67 16.58 -1.60
N ARG A 284 20.26 17.75 -1.81
CA ARG A 284 21.08 17.99 -2.99
C ARG A 284 22.20 16.94 -3.14
N ASP A 285 22.80 16.49 -2.05
CA ASP A 285 23.87 15.48 -2.06
C ASP A 285 23.37 14.10 -2.52
N ALA A 286 22.15 13.71 -2.14
CA ALA A 286 21.54 12.47 -2.62
C ALA A 286 21.35 12.48 -4.15
N PHE A 287 21.19 13.67 -4.74
CA PHE A 287 21.02 13.86 -6.18
C PHE A 287 22.31 14.25 -6.92
N ALA A 288 23.44 14.40 -6.25
CA ALA A 288 24.69 14.89 -6.86
C ALA A 288 25.22 14.00 -8.00
N ARG A 289 24.82 12.72 -8.03
CA ARG A 289 25.19 11.76 -9.08
C ARG A 289 24.12 11.52 -10.13
N VAL A 290 22.96 12.17 -10.02
CA VAL A 290 21.89 12.03 -11.01
C VAL A 290 22.32 12.66 -12.31
N ARG A 291 22.19 11.90 -13.40
CA ARG A 291 22.53 12.35 -14.75
C ARG A 291 21.67 11.67 -15.79
N ARG A 292 21.59 12.29 -16.96
CA ARG A 292 21.04 11.67 -18.17
C ARG A 292 22.09 10.77 -18.82
N ASP A 293 21.69 9.57 -19.20
CA ASP A 293 22.47 8.63 -20.01
C ASP A 293 21.61 8.19 -21.21
N GLY A 294 21.85 8.81 -22.36
CA GLY A 294 21.00 8.65 -23.55
C GLY A 294 19.56 9.10 -23.30
N GLU A 295 18.60 8.17 -23.43
CA GLU A 295 17.16 8.40 -23.18
C GLU A 295 16.72 8.03 -21.76
N ARG A 296 17.66 7.70 -20.87
CA ARG A 296 17.38 7.29 -19.49
C ARG A 296 17.97 8.26 -18.49
N ILE A 297 17.37 8.29 -17.30
CA ILE A 297 17.95 8.94 -16.13
C ILE A 297 18.58 7.86 -15.25
N VAL A 298 19.82 8.08 -14.85
CA VAL A 298 20.56 7.21 -13.93
C VAL A 298 20.81 7.99 -12.64
N ALA A 299 20.37 7.44 -11.51
CA ALA A 299 20.32 8.15 -10.23
C ALA A 299 20.97 7.38 -9.08
N PRO A 300 22.26 7.01 -9.18
CA PRO A 300 22.86 6.08 -8.26
C PRO A 300 22.97 6.68 -6.85
N GLY A 301 22.25 6.06 -5.92
CA GLY A 301 22.19 6.48 -4.52
C GLY A 301 21.22 7.63 -4.23
N ALA A 302 20.34 7.99 -5.17
CA ALA A 302 19.17 8.80 -4.85
C ALA A 302 18.24 7.96 -3.96
N ALA A 303 18.16 8.29 -2.68
CA ALA A 303 17.34 7.57 -1.70
C ALA A 303 15.92 8.14 -1.55
N CYS A 304 15.62 9.24 -2.25
CA CYS A 304 14.34 9.92 -2.17
C CYS A 304 13.21 9.00 -2.68
N PRO A 305 12.15 8.73 -1.89
CA PRO A 305 11.11 7.77 -2.27
C PRO A 305 10.46 8.09 -3.62
N ALA A 306 10.17 9.37 -3.87
CA ALA A 306 9.66 9.86 -5.14
C ALA A 306 10.25 11.25 -5.45
N TRP A 307 10.69 11.45 -6.69
CA TRP A 307 11.21 12.73 -7.16
C TRP A 307 11.07 12.83 -8.68
N VAL A 308 11.30 14.03 -9.22
CA VAL A 308 11.18 14.31 -10.65
C VAL A 308 12.52 14.73 -11.21
N ALA A 309 12.99 14.05 -12.26
CA ALA A 309 14.07 14.54 -13.09
C ALA A 309 13.48 15.42 -14.20
N ALA A 310 14.00 16.64 -14.36
CA ALA A 310 13.54 17.56 -15.39
C ALA A 310 14.71 18.22 -16.13
N MET A 311 14.51 18.44 -17.43
CA MET A 311 15.44 19.21 -18.26
C MET A 311 14.71 19.85 -19.46
N PRO A 312 15.28 20.89 -20.11
CA PRO A 312 14.74 21.40 -21.36
C PRO A 312 14.59 20.27 -22.38
N GLY A 313 13.46 20.24 -23.08
CA GLY A 313 13.28 19.32 -24.19
C GLY A 313 13.92 19.82 -25.48
N ASP A 314 13.89 18.97 -26.50
CA ASP A 314 14.52 19.25 -27.80
C ASP A 314 13.72 20.29 -28.60
N VAL A 315 12.42 20.43 -28.31
CA VAL A 315 11.55 21.45 -28.91
C VAL A 315 11.51 22.70 -28.02
N LYS A 316 11.42 23.87 -28.64
CA LYS A 316 11.22 25.13 -27.92
C LYS A 316 9.96 25.05 -27.04
N ASP A 317 10.04 25.60 -25.83
CA ASP A 317 8.94 25.60 -24.85
C ASP A 317 8.49 24.21 -24.37
N SER A 318 9.34 23.19 -24.53
CA SER A 318 9.13 21.84 -24.02
C SER A 318 10.02 21.52 -22.81
N VAL A 319 9.59 20.56 -22.00
CA VAL A 319 10.35 20.00 -20.89
C VAL A 319 10.33 18.48 -21.00
N LEU A 320 11.49 17.84 -20.87
CA LEU A 320 11.57 16.40 -20.67
C LEU A 320 11.48 16.11 -19.18
N VAL A 321 10.57 15.21 -18.81
CA VAL A 321 10.29 14.87 -17.41
C VAL A 321 10.31 13.36 -17.24
N ALA A 322 11.02 12.87 -16.23
CA ALA A 322 10.92 11.49 -15.77
C ALA A 322 10.52 11.48 -14.30
N ARG A 323 9.54 10.64 -13.95
CA ARG A 323 9.22 10.30 -12.55
C ARG A 323 10.21 9.25 -12.10
N CYS A 324 10.78 9.45 -10.93
CA CYS A 324 11.77 8.57 -10.35
C CYS A 324 11.34 8.12 -8.97
N GLU A 325 11.64 6.87 -8.65
CA GLU A 325 11.45 6.26 -7.35
C GLU A 325 12.81 5.73 -6.89
N ARG A 326 13.35 6.33 -5.83
CA ARG A 326 14.73 6.07 -5.38
C ARG A 326 15.73 6.28 -6.53
N ASP A 327 16.48 5.25 -6.90
CA ASP A 327 17.50 5.29 -7.95
C ASP A 327 17.01 4.83 -9.33
N ALA A 328 15.73 4.45 -9.44
CA ALA A 328 15.09 4.05 -10.68
C ALA A 328 14.21 5.17 -11.24
N CYS A 329 14.25 5.35 -12.55
CA CYS A 329 13.44 6.35 -13.25
C CYS A 329 12.65 5.72 -14.38
N GLY A 330 11.42 6.20 -14.57
CA GLY A 330 10.61 5.90 -15.74
C GLY A 330 11.18 6.53 -17.03
N PRO A 331 10.50 6.35 -18.17
CA PRO A 331 10.91 6.97 -19.42
C PRO A 331 10.88 8.50 -19.32
N LEU A 332 11.81 9.16 -20.03
CA LEU A 332 11.76 10.60 -20.25
C LEU A 332 10.60 10.92 -21.19
N LEU A 333 9.60 11.62 -20.69
CA LEU A 333 8.44 12.07 -21.44
C LEU A 333 8.60 13.54 -21.81
N GLU A 334 8.43 13.85 -23.09
CA GLU A 334 8.39 15.24 -23.54
C GLU A 334 7.00 15.83 -23.26
N TRP A 335 6.95 16.87 -22.43
CA TRP A 335 5.76 17.68 -22.22
C TRP A 335 5.90 18.99 -22.95
N ARG A 336 4.88 19.32 -23.73
CA ARG A 336 4.76 20.60 -24.41
C ARG A 336 3.58 21.32 -23.82
N VAL A 337 3.79 22.59 -23.48
CA VAL A 337 2.67 23.49 -23.35
C VAL A 337 2.16 23.69 -24.75
N GLU A 338 1.07 23.00 -25.09
CA GLU A 338 0.28 23.42 -26.23
C GLU A 338 -0.10 24.86 -25.92
N HIS A 339 0.64 25.78 -26.54
CA HIS A 339 0.14 27.12 -26.74
C HIS A 339 -1.07 26.83 -27.59
N ALA A 340 -2.24 26.77 -26.94
CA ALA A 340 -3.52 26.85 -27.60
C ALA A 340 -3.34 28.06 -28.48
N SER A 341 -2.97 27.78 -29.74
CA SER A 341 -2.78 28.81 -30.72
C SER A 341 -4.12 29.49 -30.65
N VAL A 342 -4.10 30.79 -30.45
CA VAL A 342 -5.29 31.61 -30.51
C VAL A 342 -5.74 31.62 -31.98
N LEU A 343 -6.00 30.43 -32.55
CA LEU A 343 -7.08 30.18 -33.46
C LEU A 343 -8.28 30.66 -32.68
N ALA A 344 -8.59 31.94 -32.92
CA ALA A 344 -9.81 32.56 -32.49
C ALA A 344 -10.91 31.51 -32.63
N VAL A 345 -11.44 31.05 -31.49
CA VAL A 345 -12.65 30.23 -31.48
C VAL A 345 -13.61 30.98 -32.39
N PRO A 346 -14.06 30.39 -33.51
CA PRO A 346 -15.03 31.07 -34.34
C PRO A 346 -16.20 31.37 -33.41
N GLN A 347 -16.38 32.66 -33.11
CA GLN A 347 -17.45 33.13 -32.25
C GLN A 347 -18.72 32.46 -32.77
N PRO A 348 -19.41 31.65 -31.95
CA PRO A 348 -20.62 30.99 -32.39
C PRO A 348 -21.55 32.10 -32.86
N ARG A 349 -21.84 32.12 -34.17
CA ARG A 349 -22.90 32.97 -34.70
C ARG A 349 -24.14 32.63 -33.92
N ASP A 350 -24.71 33.63 -33.26
CA ASP A 350 -26.03 33.58 -32.63
C ASP A 350 -27.02 32.89 -33.59
N ARG A 351 -27.28 31.61 -33.32
CA ARG A 351 -28.46 30.91 -33.80
C ARG A 351 -29.46 30.91 -32.67
N SER A 352 -30.11 32.04 -32.51
CA SER A 352 -31.45 32.06 -31.94
C SER A 352 -32.36 31.21 -32.84
N GLN A 353 -32.67 29.99 -32.37
CA GLN A 353 -33.98 29.32 -32.48
C GLN A 353 -33.87 27.84 -32.07
N SER A 354 -34.35 27.58 -30.86
CA SER A 354 -35.34 26.53 -30.58
C SER A 354 -35.03 25.08 -31.01
N ALA A 355 -34.23 24.37 -30.21
CA ALA A 355 -34.47 22.96 -29.94
C ALA A 355 -33.98 22.66 -28.53
N TRP A 356 -34.90 22.30 -27.63
CA TRP A 356 -34.55 21.87 -26.29
C TRP A 356 -33.65 20.62 -26.38
N PRO A 357 -32.60 20.51 -25.55
CA PRO A 357 -31.76 19.31 -25.53
C PRO A 357 -32.59 18.07 -25.23
N ALA A 358 -32.34 16.96 -25.93
CA ALA A 358 -33.07 15.70 -25.74
C ALA A 358 -33.05 15.21 -24.28
N TRP A 359 -32.01 15.53 -23.51
CA TRP A 359 -31.91 15.17 -22.09
C TRP A 359 -32.99 15.83 -21.21
N ALA A 360 -33.46 17.03 -21.60
CA ALA A 360 -34.51 17.75 -20.88
C ALA A 360 -35.90 17.13 -21.09
N THR A 361 -36.09 16.38 -22.18
CA THR A 361 -37.35 15.66 -22.44
C THR A 361 -37.46 14.39 -21.60
N TRP A 362 -36.35 13.67 -21.38
CA TRP A 362 -36.34 12.45 -20.56
C TRP A 362 -36.55 12.72 -19.07
N THR A 363 -36.06 13.84 -18.56
CA THR A 363 -36.22 14.23 -17.15
C THR A 363 -37.68 14.55 -16.80
N LEU A 364 -38.42 15.18 -17.71
CA LEU A 364 -39.86 15.47 -17.51
C LEU A 364 -40.72 14.20 -17.51
N VAL A 365 -40.41 13.22 -18.38
CA VAL A 365 -41.13 11.94 -18.41
C VAL A 365 -40.83 11.09 -17.16
N GLY A 366 -39.57 11.07 -16.71
CA GLY A 366 -39.17 10.32 -15.50
C GLY A 366 -39.84 10.84 -14.23
N LEU A 367 -39.96 12.16 -14.07
CA LEU A 367 -40.62 12.77 -12.90
C LEU A 367 -42.12 12.45 -12.83
N GLY A 368 -42.79 12.34 -13.99
CA GLY A 368 -44.20 11.96 -14.07
C GLY A 368 -44.46 10.50 -13.69
N ALA A 369 -43.56 9.58 -14.05
CA ALA A 369 -43.71 8.16 -13.71
C ALA A 369 -43.51 7.90 -12.20
N ALA A 370 -42.53 8.56 -11.57
CA ALA A 370 -42.24 8.38 -10.15
C ALA A 370 -43.37 8.91 -9.24
N THR A 371 -44.00 10.02 -9.63
CA THR A 371 -45.13 10.58 -8.90
C THR A 371 -46.38 9.70 -9.00
N ALA A 372 -46.68 9.14 -10.17
CA ALA A 372 -47.80 8.21 -10.34
C ALA A 372 -47.64 6.91 -9.53
N ALA A 373 -46.43 6.33 -9.50
CA ALA A 373 -46.15 5.12 -8.72
C ALA A 373 -46.25 5.35 -7.20
N SER A 374 -45.80 6.51 -6.73
CA SER A 374 -45.88 6.88 -5.31
C SER A 374 -47.34 7.03 -4.84
N VAL A 375 -48.19 7.65 -5.66
CA VAL A 375 -49.63 7.79 -5.36
C VAL A 375 -50.32 6.41 -5.35
N ALA A 376 -49.97 5.53 -6.29
CA ALA A 376 -50.53 4.17 -6.33
C ALA A 376 -50.15 3.35 -5.09
N LEU A 377 -48.92 3.46 -4.60
CA LEU A 377 -48.46 2.75 -3.39
C LEU A 377 -49.19 3.23 -2.13
N VAL A 378 -49.38 4.55 -1.97
CA VAL A 378 -50.15 5.11 -0.84
C VAL A 378 -51.62 4.68 -0.91
N ALA A 379 -52.23 4.73 -2.09
CA ALA A 379 -53.63 4.31 -2.28
C ALA A 379 -53.85 2.81 -2.05
N SER A 380 -52.81 1.98 -2.24
CA SER A 380 -52.88 0.53 -2.05
C SER A 380 -52.83 0.06 -0.58
N GLY A 381 -52.67 0.97 0.38
CA GLY A 381 -52.67 0.63 1.81
C GLY A 381 -51.45 -0.16 2.28
N VAL A 382 -50.38 -0.23 1.48
CA VAL A 382 -49.12 -0.94 1.82
C VAL A 382 -48.48 -0.43 3.12
N PHE A 383 -48.81 0.79 3.55
CA PHE A 383 -48.31 1.40 4.78
C PHE A 383 -49.30 1.38 5.95
N GLU A 384 -50.43 0.66 5.86
CA GLU A 384 -51.25 0.38 7.05
C GLU A 384 -50.50 -0.62 7.94
N SER A 385 -49.67 -0.08 8.82
CA SER A 385 -49.06 -0.82 9.92
C SER A 385 -50.18 -1.37 10.81
N ARG A 386 -50.46 -2.67 10.68
CA ARG A 386 -51.31 -3.38 11.64
C ARG A 386 -50.70 -3.19 13.04
N PRO A 387 -51.50 -2.83 14.06
CA PRO A 387 -50.99 -2.70 15.42
C PRO A 387 -50.42 -4.05 15.85
N VAL A 388 -49.09 -4.11 15.99
CA VAL A 388 -48.40 -5.26 16.56
C VAL A 388 -48.50 -5.15 18.07
N GLU A 389 -49.30 -6.03 18.66
CA GLU A 389 -49.42 -6.18 20.10
C GLU A 389 -48.04 -6.62 20.65
N HIS A 390 -47.39 -5.74 21.43
CA HIS A 390 -46.11 -6.05 22.06
C HIS A 390 -46.30 -7.11 23.15
N ARG A 391 -45.99 -8.37 22.82
CA ARG A 391 -45.96 -9.46 23.80
C ARG A 391 -44.63 -9.41 24.57
N PHE A 392 -44.66 -8.87 25.78
CA PHE A 392 -43.53 -8.95 26.71
C PHE A 392 -43.40 -10.38 27.25
N VAL A 393 -42.32 -11.08 26.88
CA VAL A 393 -41.95 -12.36 27.49
C VAL A 393 -40.95 -12.06 28.61
N VAL A 394 -41.42 -12.09 29.85
CA VAL A 394 -40.56 -12.02 31.03
C VAL A 394 -40.05 -13.44 31.31
N GLY A 395 -38.78 -13.69 31.02
CA GLY A 395 -38.08 -14.93 31.37
C GLY A 395 -37.91 -15.02 32.89
N GLY A 396 -38.41 -16.10 33.47
CA GLY A 396 -38.29 -16.38 34.90
C GLY A 396 -36.84 -16.61 35.31
N ALA A 397 -36.41 -15.92 36.36
CA ALA A 397 -35.20 -16.26 37.10
C ALA A 397 -35.44 -17.56 37.87
N ARG A 398 -34.52 -18.52 37.73
CA ARG A 398 -34.38 -19.64 38.69
C ARG A 398 -33.88 -19.06 40.01
N GLN A 399 -34.60 -19.33 41.09
CA GLN A 399 -34.04 -19.30 42.44
C GLN A 399 -33.34 -20.63 42.68
N GLU A 400 -32.07 -20.56 43.08
CA GLU A 400 -31.42 -21.60 43.88
C GLU A 400 -31.49 -21.20 45.36
#